data_AF-A0A418MRC0-F1
#
_entry.id   AF-A0A418MRC0-F1
#
_cell.length_a   1.000
_cell.length_b   1.000
_cell.length_c   1.000
_cell.angle_alpha   90.00
_cell.angle_beta   90.00
_cell.angle_gamma   90.00
#
_symmetry.space_group_name_H-M   'P 1'
#
loop_
_entity.id
_entity.type
_entity.pdbx_description
1 polymer ?
#
loop_
_entity_poly.entity_id
_entity_poly.type
_entity_poly.pdbx_seq_one_letter_code
_entity_poly.pdbx_strand_id
1 'polypeptide(L)' 'MSDAKSDQERIESRAHLLPEEAAVGSEDSEAQADAILTESDLRAADHNAAPDTVLERRSSAETVTPIEPPD' A
#
# COMPACT_ATOMS: atom_id res chain seq x y z
N MET A 1 -16.04 6.96 17.31
CA MET A 1 -15.44 8.31 17.38
C MET A 1 -13.92 8.28 17.23
N SER A 2 -13.28 7.11 17.28
CA SER A 2 -11.82 6.97 17.25
C SER A 2 -11.28 6.76 15.84
N ASP A 3 -12.00 6.01 15.00
CA ASP A 3 -11.54 5.66 13.64
C ASP A 3 -11.46 6.89 12.73
N ALA A 4 -12.53 7.69 12.63
CA ALA A 4 -12.51 8.92 11.82
C ALA A 4 -11.46 9.96 12.24
N LYS A 5 -11.07 10.00 13.53
CA LYS A 5 -9.95 10.85 13.98
C LYS A 5 -8.61 10.27 13.57
N SER A 6 -8.46 8.95 13.68
CA SER A 6 -7.27 8.25 13.18
C SER A 6 -7.12 8.39 11.66
N ASP A 7 -8.23 8.43 10.92
CA ASP A 7 -8.22 8.60 9.46
C ASP A 7 -7.74 10.00 9.09
N GLN A 8 -8.28 11.03 9.75
CA GLN A 8 -7.85 12.41 9.53
C GLN A 8 -6.35 12.61 9.82
N GLU A 9 -5.83 12.05 10.92
CA GLU A 9 -4.40 12.10 11.25
C GLU A 9 -3.53 11.39 10.20
N ARG A 10 -4.00 10.27 9.64
CA ARG A 10 -3.32 9.56 8.55
C ARG A 10 -3.30 10.39 7.27
N ILE A 11 -4.43 11.01 6.92
CA ILE A 11 -4.56 11.89 5.75
C ILE A 11 -3.62 13.08 5.87
N GLU A 12 -3.65 13.81 6.99
CA GLU A 12 -2.78 14.96 7.25
C GLU A 12 -1.30 14.58 7.14
N SER A 13 -0.91 13.44 7.70
CA SER A 13 0.47 12.97 7.62
C SER A 13 0.89 12.62 6.19
N ARG A 14 0.01 12.05 5.36
CA ARG A 14 0.32 11.65 3.97
C ARG A 14 0.24 12.81 2.99
N ALA A 15 -0.64 13.78 3.24
CA ALA A 15 -0.82 14.98 2.43
C ALA A 15 0.44 15.88 2.42
N HIS A 16 1.35 15.67 3.37
CA HIS A 16 2.67 16.29 3.37
C HIS A 16 3.53 15.75 2.21
N LEU A 17 3.48 16.45 1.07
CA LEU A 17 4.19 16.07 -0.15
C LEU A 17 5.71 15.99 0.05
N LEU A 18 6.33 14.98 -0.55
CA LEU A 18 7.78 14.90 -0.70
C LEU A 18 8.28 15.98 -1.68
N PRO A 19 9.56 16.39 -1.65
CA PRO A 19 10.08 17.43 -2.55
C PRO A 19 9.80 17.16 -4.04
N GLU A 20 9.92 15.91 -4.46
CA GLU A 20 9.61 15.45 -5.82
C GLU A 20 8.12 15.54 -6.16
N GLU A 21 7.23 15.22 -5.21
CA GLU A 21 5.78 15.34 -5.38
C GLU A 21 5.37 16.81 -5.43
N ALA A 22 5.97 17.66 -4.59
CA ALA A 22 5.75 19.10 -4.60
C ALA A 22 6.25 19.77 -5.89
N ALA A 23 7.32 19.26 -6.50
CA ALA A 23 7.83 19.75 -7.76
C ALA A 23 6.88 19.49 -8.94
N VAL A 24 6.14 18.37 -8.92
CA VAL A 24 5.06 18.09 -9.88
C VAL A 24 3.79 18.85 -9.49
N GLY A 25 3.55 19.01 -8.19
CA GLY A 25 2.37 19.64 -7.61
C GLY A 25 1.17 18.69 -7.52
N SER A 26 0.28 18.99 -6.59
CA SER A 26 -1.05 18.37 -6.47
C SER A 26 -2.07 19.49 -6.32
N GLU A 27 -3.23 19.35 -6.97
CA GLU A 27 -4.33 20.32 -6.85
C GLU A 27 -4.95 20.29 -5.44
N ASP A 28 -5.03 19.10 -4.85
CA ASP A 28 -5.51 18.86 -3.49
C ASP A 28 -4.80 17.64 -2.89
N SER A 29 -3.75 17.90 -2.11
CA SER A 29 -2.95 16.86 -1.47
C SER A 29 -3.71 16.06 -0.41
N GLU A 30 -4.71 16.68 0.25
CA GLU A 30 -5.53 15.98 1.27
C GLU A 30 -6.49 15.02 0.58
N ALA A 31 -7.19 15.45 -0.46
CA ALA A 31 -8.07 14.57 -1.24
C ALA A 31 -7.29 13.43 -1.91
N GLN A 32 -6.09 13.72 -2.42
CA GLN A 32 -5.21 12.68 -2.97
C GLN A 32 -4.77 11.68 -1.90
N ALA A 33 -4.40 12.15 -0.70
CA ALA A 33 -4.01 11.29 0.42
C ALA A 33 -5.16 10.38 0.87
N ASP A 34 -6.37 10.92 0.99
CA ASP A 34 -7.58 10.17 1.34
C ASP A 34 -7.87 9.05 0.34
N ALA A 35 -7.84 9.36 -0.97
CA ALA A 35 -8.05 8.37 -2.02
C ALA A 35 -7.01 7.24 -1.98
N ILE A 36 -5.72 7.58 -1.80
CA ILE A 36 -4.64 6.60 -1.72
C ILE A 36 -4.79 5.69 -0.49
N LEU A 37 -5.09 6.28 0.67
CA LEU A 37 -5.24 5.52 1.91
C LEU A 37 -6.46 4.60 1.86
N THR A 38 -7.59 5.10 1.36
CA THR A 38 -8.81 4.30 1.15
C THR A 38 -8.54 3.11 0.24
N GLU A 39 -7.91 3.34 -0.92
CA GLU A 39 -7.52 2.27 -1.85
C GLU A 39 -6.53 1.28 -1.22
N SER A 40 -5.58 1.77 -0.42
CA SER A 40 -4.61 0.92 0.28
C SER A 40 -5.28 0.05 1.34
N ASP A 41 -6.23 0.59 2.10
CA ASP A 41 -6.98 -0.15 3.11
C ASP A 41 -7.83 -1.26 2.44
N LEU A 42 -8.41 -0.99 1.28
CA LEU A 42 -9.11 -2.00 0.47
C LEU A 42 -8.19 -3.14 0.03
N ARG A 43 -7.01 -2.82 -0.54
CA ARG A 43 -6.03 -3.84 -0.97
C ARG A 43 -5.42 -4.61 0.20
N ALA A 44 -5.31 -4.00 1.36
CA ALA A 44 -4.85 -4.68 2.58
C ALA A 44 -5.89 -5.69 3.10
N ALA A 45 -7.18 -5.36 2.99
CA ALA A 45 -8.27 -6.24 3.40
C ALA A 45 -8.59 -7.34 2.36
N ASP A 46 -8.51 -7.01 1.06
CA ASP A 46 -8.71 -7.94 -0.05
C ASP A 46 -7.60 -7.80 -1.09
N HIS A 47 -6.83 -8.87 -1.22
CA HIS A 47 -5.74 -8.98 -2.19
C HIS A 47 -6.21 -8.92 -3.66
N ASN A 48 -7.51 -9.09 -3.92
CA ASN A 48 -8.10 -8.95 -5.26
C ASN A 48 -8.68 -7.56 -5.53
N ALA A 49 -8.65 -6.64 -4.55
CA ALA A 49 -9.21 -5.29 -4.70
C ALA A 49 -8.50 -4.46 -5.78
N ALA A 50 -7.30 -4.86 -6.20
CA ALA A 50 -6.62 -4.29 -7.36
C ALA A 50 -6.34 -5.37 -8.41
N PRO A 51 -7.31 -5.62 -9.32
CA PRO A 51 -7.24 -6.72 -10.28
C PRO A 51 -6.16 -6.53 -11.35
N ASP A 52 -5.77 -5.28 -11.63
CA ASP A 52 -4.71 -4.96 -12.59
C ASP A 52 -3.30 -5.20 -12.02
N THR A 53 -3.18 -5.41 -10.70
CA THR A 53 -1.90 -5.73 -10.07
C THR A 53 -1.58 -7.21 -10.19
N VAL A 54 -0.42 -7.51 -10.76
CA VAL A 54 0.12 -8.89 -10.76
C VAL A 54 0.74 -9.18 -9.40
N LEU A 55 0.18 -10.16 -8.69
CA LEU A 55 0.66 -10.58 -7.38
C LEU A 55 1.25 -11.99 -7.46
N GLU A 56 2.54 -12.11 -7.16
CA GLU A 56 3.25 -13.40 -7.15
C GLU A 56 2.83 -14.23 -5.93
N ARG A 57 2.33 -15.45 -6.19
CA ARG A 57 1.86 -16.38 -5.14
C ARG A 57 2.83 -17.56 -4.97
N ARG A 58 4.13 -17.27 -4.83
CA ARG A 58 5.14 -18.31 -4.56
C ARG A 58 5.07 -18.74 -3.11
N SER A 59 4.98 -20.05 -2.87
CA SER A 59 5.16 -20.63 -1.55
C SER A 59 6.63 -20.61 -1.14
N SER A 60 6.91 -20.69 0.17
CA SER A 60 8.29 -20.71 0.68
C SER A 60 9.12 -21.88 0.12
N ALA A 61 8.47 -23.02 -0.16
CA ALA A 61 9.11 -24.19 -0.76
C ALA A 61 9.55 -23.96 -2.21
N GLU A 62 8.89 -23.06 -2.94
CA GLU A 62 9.22 -22.73 -4.32
C GLU A 62 10.36 -21.71 -4.43
N THR A 63 10.78 -21.12 -3.31
CA THR A 63 11.90 -20.16 -3.25
C THR A 63 13.22 -20.81 -2.85
N VAL A 64 13.18 -21.93 -2.11
CA VAL A 64 14.39 -22.63 -1.64
C VAL A 64 14.66 -23.87 -2.50
N THR A 65 15.86 -23.99 -3.06
CA THR A 65 16.32 -25.26 -3.65
C THR A 65 16.43 -26.31 -2.56
N PRO A 66 15.73 -27.46 -2.67
CA PRO A 66 15.80 -28.53 -1.68
C PRO A 66 17.25 -28.97 -1.47
N ILE A 67 17.69 -28.99 -0.21
CA ILE A 67 19.01 -29.52 0.15
C ILE A 67 18.84 -31.04 0.25
N GLU A 68 19.37 -31.78 -0.72
CA GLU A 68 19.37 -33.24 -0.66
C GLU A 68 20.35 -33.67 0.45
N PRO A 69 19.95 -34.55 1.40
CA PRO A 69 20.88 -35.05 2.42
C PRO A 69 21.97 -35.92 1.76
N PRO A 70 23.23 -35.87 2.23
CA PRO A 70 24.29 -36.71 1.69
C PRO A 70 24.07 -38.20 2.03
N ASP A 71 24.38 -39.08 1.06
CA ASP A 71 24.39 -40.55 1.18
C ASP A 71 25.33 -41.08 2.29
#